data_AF-A0AAU1PI40-F1
#
_entry.id   AF-A0AAU1PI40-F1
#
_cell.length_a   1.000
_cell.length_b   1.000
_cell.length_c   1.000
_cell.angle_alpha   90.00
_cell.angle_beta   90.00
_cell.angle_gamma   90.00
#
_symmetry.space_group_name_H-M   'P 1'
#
loop_
_entity.id
_entity.type
_entity.pdbx_description
1 polymer ?
#
loop_
_entity_poly.entity_id
_entity_poly.type
_entity_poly.pdbx_seq_one_letter_code
_entity_poly.pdbx_strand_id
1 'polypeptide(L)'
;MSRLALVVGINSYRDRWATLKNSVNDADEVEAVLTEPEYGFSVSKLTEEEASKAAVLRWLVEAKNSGAEQIVFYFSGHGAATDIGTFLVTHDNAEFDEGISLNSLLSIASPLPGSTTQVLIMLDCCHSGGVVEQSSAGIAVAPIRQDDISRMVRQANPAVVVMAACTSDQSAVEKDNLGHGVFTHHLLSALLGDAADHTGCVTAHSVYDVVSREMAGQEGHVQVPVFLGRMEGRLILGREFTPVLSPRLPEEDYNRYEMEAREHLQAYHEIKASYTAESWRYEGYFAASRKLEEVANWFARKEKVEGLSRRPSFQQSRHSLIRYQSELGFVESQTKTRWGTLDRQIGAGGFGKVWRVTKDNGEPLAYKLYHAYELTDREKIKRFRNGYEAMRMLSHPAIIKVHDYSECPAGFTMDFIDGSNLRELSVGTFMEQSSIFSILAETAEAINHAHKHNVIHRDIKPENIVCRLGENGDYRQGLCKFPGSSNPSEVGAGWGG
;
A
#
# COMPACT_ATOMS: atom_id res chain seq x y z
N MET A 1 19.99 24.17 -3.41
CA MET A 1 20.21 24.71 -2.05
C MET A 1 20.63 23.53 -1.19
N SER A 2 21.69 23.66 -0.37
CA SER A 2 22.21 22.55 0.42
C SER A 2 21.39 22.35 1.69
N ARG A 3 21.02 21.09 1.95
CA ARG A 3 20.33 20.62 3.15
C ARG A 3 21.24 19.61 3.83
N LEU A 4 21.59 19.83 5.09
CA LEU A 4 22.52 18.99 5.83
C LEU A 4 21.83 18.33 7.00
N ALA A 5 22.13 17.05 7.24
CA ALA A 5 21.65 16.35 8.41
C ALA A 5 22.79 15.61 9.12
N LEU A 6 22.82 15.65 10.45
CA LEU A 6 23.63 14.77 11.28
C LEU A 6 22.70 13.85 12.05
N VAL A 7 22.94 12.56 11.94
CA VAL A 7 22.17 11.52 12.62
C VAL A 7 23.13 10.75 13.53
N VAL A 8 22.84 10.75 14.84
CA VAL A 8 23.68 10.15 15.87
C VAL A 8 22.92 9.03 16.58
N GLY A 9 23.50 7.84 16.64
CA GLY A 9 22.92 6.68 17.31
C GLY A 9 23.95 5.95 18.17
N ILE A 10 23.68 5.81 19.48
CA ILE A 10 24.65 5.23 20.43
C ILE A 10 23.97 4.14 21.26
N ASN A 11 24.40 2.88 21.05
CA ASN A 11 23.99 1.77 21.89
C ASN A 11 24.98 1.52 23.03
N SER A 12 26.28 1.56 22.74
CA SER A 12 27.32 1.26 23.72
C SER A 12 28.05 2.53 24.20
N TYR A 13 28.50 2.50 25.45
CA TYR A 13 29.12 3.63 26.12
C TYR A 13 30.38 3.15 26.84
N ARG A 14 31.41 4.00 26.93
CA ARG A 14 32.68 3.63 27.58
C ARG A 14 32.62 3.51 29.10
N ASP A 15 31.81 4.35 29.75
CA ASP A 15 31.75 4.47 31.21
C ASP A 15 30.44 3.86 31.77
N ARG A 16 30.04 4.28 32.97
CA ARG A 16 28.89 3.87 33.81
C ARG A 16 27.48 3.81 33.19
N TRP A 17 27.31 3.98 31.88
CA TRP A 17 26.01 4.05 31.22
C TRP A 17 25.57 2.70 30.67
N ALA A 18 24.30 2.35 30.88
CA ALA A 18 23.73 1.10 30.41
C ALA A 18 23.69 1.03 28.87
N THR A 19 23.94 -0.14 28.31
CA THR A 19 23.82 -0.38 26.87
C THR A 19 22.36 -0.28 26.41
N LEU A 20 22.13 0.41 25.29
CA LEU A 20 20.84 0.49 24.60
C LEU A 20 20.81 -0.53 23.45
N LYS A 21 19.60 -0.88 22.98
CA LYS A 21 19.44 -1.88 21.92
C LYS A 21 19.15 -1.27 20.54
N ASN A 22 18.40 -0.16 20.51
CA ASN A 22 17.75 0.31 19.27
C ASN A 22 18.32 1.62 18.72
N SER A 23 19.16 2.36 19.45
CA SER A 23 19.60 3.71 19.05
C SER A 23 20.36 3.75 17.73
N VAL A 24 21.16 2.73 17.42
CA VAL A 24 21.83 2.61 16.11
C VAL A 24 20.84 2.31 15.00
N ASN A 25 19.87 1.42 15.24
CA ASN A 25 18.81 1.11 14.29
C ASN A 25 17.91 2.33 14.02
N ASP A 26 17.62 3.10 15.06
CA ASP A 26 16.91 4.38 14.99
C ASP A 26 17.66 5.39 14.10
N ALA A 27 18.98 5.48 14.24
CA ALA A 27 19.82 6.31 13.37
C ALA A 27 19.85 5.81 11.92
N ASP A 28 19.94 4.50 11.69
CA ASP A 28 19.95 3.92 10.34
C ASP A 28 18.67 4.24 9.56
N GLU A 29 17.50 4.09 10.20
CA GLU A 29 16.22 4.37 9.56
C GLU A 29 16.00 5.87 9.33
N VAL A 30 16.39 6.73 10.29
CA VAL A 30 16.27 8.20 10.11
C VAL A 30 17.20 8.69 9.01
N GLU A 31 18.42 8.15 8.90
CA GLU A 31 19.32 8.44 7.78
C GLU A 31 18.69 8.06 6.44
N ALA A 32 18.14 6.84 6.34
CA ALA A 32 17.50 6.36 5.13
C ALA A 32 16.38 7.32 4.68
N VAL A 33 15.47 7.66 5.59
CA VAL A 33 14.33 8.54 5.28
C VAL A 33 14.77 9.95 4.89
N LEU A 34 15.73 10.56 5.60
CA LEU A 34 16.17 11.93 5.29
C LEU A 34 16.95 12.02 3.96
N THR A 35 17.53 10.91 3.49
CA THR A 35 18.25 10.83 2.22
C THR A 35 17.31 10.71 1.02
N GLU A 36 16.07 10.26 1.22
CA GLU A 36 15.10 10.08 0.14
C GLU A 36 14.88 11.38 -0.67
N PRO A 37 14.60 11.30 -1.99
CA PRO A 37 14.48 12.45 -2.88
C PRO A 37 13.50 13.53 -2.41
N GLU A 38 12.42 13.12 -1.76
CA GLU A 38 11.38 13.99 -1.21
C GLU A 38 11.91 14.94 -0.12
N TYR A 39 12.97 14.51 0.59
CA TYR A 39 13.67 15.27 1.63
C TYR A 39 14.97 15.90 1.13
N GLY A 40 15.81 15.10 0.47
CA GLY A 40 17.04 15.54 -0.19
C GLY A 40 18.12 16.08 0.75
N PHE A 41 18.26 15.54 1.95
CA PHE A 41 19.35 15.91 2.86
C PHE A 41 20.64 15.16 2.50
N SER A 42 21.77 15.87 2.57
CA SER A 42 23.08 15.22 2.66
C SER A 42 23.29 14.81 4.11
N VAL A 43 23.08 13.52 4.39
CA VAL A 43 23.16 12.97 5.75
C VAL A 43 24.60 12.54 6.07
N SER A 44 25.07 12.90 7.26
CA SER A 44 26.23 12.30 7.91
C SER A 44 25.75 11.50 9.10
N LYS A 45 26.19 10.24 9.22
CA LYS A 45 25.84 9.39 10.35
C LYS A 45 27.06 9.16 11.24
N LEU A 46 26.87 9.25 12.56
CA LEU A 46 27.88 8.90 13.56
C LEU A 46 27.27 7.89 14.53
N THR A 47 27.84 6.68 14.58
CA THR A 47 27.37 5.60 15.46
C THR A 47 28.50 5.05 16.31
N GLU A 48 28.16 4.57 17.51
CA GLU A 48 29.11 3.93 18.43
C GLU A 48 30.40 4.77 18.62
N GLU A 49 31.58 4.20 18.38
CA GLU A 49 32.88 4.85 18.60
C GLU A 49 33.06 6.16 17.80
N GLU A 50 32.39 6.29 16.66
CA GLU A 50 32.46 7.49 15.82
C GLU A 50 31.65 8.66 16.42
N ALA A 51 30.64 8.34 17.24
CA ALA A 51 29.78 9.29 17.93
C ALA A 51 30.47 9.91 19.17
N SER A 52 31.66 10.47 18.95
CA SER A 52 32.42 11.22 19.95
C SER A 52 31.95 12.67 20.07
N LYS A 53 32.13 13.25 21.26
CA LYS A 53 31.87 14.68 21.50
C LYS A 53 32.59 15.58 20.49
N ALA A 54 33.84 15.27 20.19
CA ALA A 54 34.64 16.04 19.24
C ALA A 54 34.10 15.96 17.80
N ALA A 55 33.66 14.78 17.35
CA ALA A 55 33.14 14.58 16.00
C ALA A 55 31.84 15.35 15.78
N VAL A 56 30.91 15.25 16.74
CA VAL A 56 29.61 15.95 16.65
C VAL A 56 29.81 17.47 16.68
N LEU A 57 30.63 17.99 17.59
CA LEU A 57 30.89 19.44 17.67
C LEU A 57 31.57 19.97 16.41
N ARG A 58 32.53 19.22 15.84
CA ARG A 58 33.17 19.58 14.57
C ARG A 58 32.13 19.69 13.46
N TRP A 59 31.29 18.68 13.31
CA TRP A 59 30.26 18.66 12.28
C TRP A 59 29.30 19.84 12.42
N LEU A 60 28.84 20.17 13.64
CA LEU A 60 27.93 21.29 13.86
C LEU A 60 28.54 22.63 13.46
N VAL A 61 29.84 22.83 13.75
CA VAL A 61 30.58 24.03 13.33
C VAL A 61 30.71 24.10 11.82
N GLU A 62 31.03 22.98 11.16
CA GLU A 62 31.13 22.92 9.69
C GLU A 62 29.78 23.18 9.03
N ALA A 63 28.71 22.54 9.51
CA ALA A 63 27.35 22.71 9.02
C ALA A 63 26.88 24.17 9.13
N LYS A 64 27.12 24.81 10.29
CA LYS A 64 26.81 26.23 10.50
C LYS A 64 27.51 27.16 9.52
N ASN A 65 28.75 26.86 9.14
CA ASN A 65 29.55 27.69 8.24
C ASN A 65 29.36 27.33 6.75
N SER A 66 28.60 26.28 6.44
CA SER A 66 28.41 25.79 5.07
C SER A 66 27.51 26.66 4.19
N GLY A 67 26.70 27.55 4.79
CA GLY A 67 25.65 28.28 4.09
C GLY A 67 24.42 27.42 3.74
N ALA A 68 24.25 26.27 4.39
CA ALA A 68 23.06 25.43 4.25
C ALA A 68 21.78 26.20 4.57
N GLU A 69 20.72 25.93 3.80
CA GLU A 69 19.39 26.48 4.04
C GLU A 69 18.74 25.80 5.25
N GLN A 70 19.00 24.50 5.41
CA GLN A 70 18.43 23.70 6.48
C GLN A 70 19.49 22.78 7.09
N ILE A 71 19.50 22.73 8.41
CA ILE A 71 20.33 21.84 9.20
C ILE A 71 19.42 21.02 10.11
N VAL A 72 19.51 19.70 10.00
CA VAL A 72 18.83 18.75 10.90
C VAL A 72 19.88 18.08 11.78
N PHE A 73 19.64 18.02 13.08
CA PHE A 73 20.43 17.25 14.03
C PHE A 73 19.50 16.27 14.73
N TYR A 74 19.72 14.98 14.52
CA TYR A 74 19.00 13.90 15.17
C TYR A 74 19.94 13.15 16.13
N PHE A 75 19.47 12.90 17.33
CA PHE A 75 20.23 12.14 18.34
C PHE A 75 19.33 11.08 19.00
N SER A 76 19.80 9.84 19.01
CA SER A 76 19.22 8.72 19.76
C SER A 76 20.26 8.13 20.73
N GLY A 77 19.96 8.20 22.03
CA GLY A 77 20.90 7.76 23.06
C GLY A 77 20.53 8.25 24.47
N HIS A 78 21.48 8.12 25.41
CA HIS A 78 21.29 8.60 26.78
C HIS A 78 21.34 10.13 26.87
N GLY A 79 20.45 10.66 27.70
CA GLY A 79 20.45 12.05 28.13
C GLY A 79 20.63 12.14 29.64
N ALA A 80 21.52 13.02 30.10
CA ALA A 80 21.88 13.17 31.50
C ALA A 80 21.61 14.59 31.99
N ALA A 81 20.89 14.73 33.10
CA ALA A 81 20.84 15.95 33.89
C ALA A 81 21.70 15.77 35.15
N THR A 82 22.68 16.65 35.33
CA THR A 82 23.61 16.66 36.46
C THR A 82 23.66 18.04 37.09
N ASP A 83 24.36 18.18 38.22
CA ASP A 83 24.54 19.47 38.91
C ASP A 83 25.24 20.54 38.03
N ILE A 84 25.98 20.12 37.00
CA ILE A 84 26.73 21.00 36.10
C ILE A 84 26.00 21.28 34.78
N GLY A 85 24.85 20.64 34.52
CA GLY A 85 24.01 20.92 33.36
C GLY A 85 23.33 19.70 32.78
N THR A 86 22.82 19.87 31.55
CA THR A 86 22.13 18.82 30.81
C THR A 86 22.94 18.44 29.58
N PHE A 87 23.14 17.14 29.38
CA PHE A 87 24.06 16.58 28.40
C PHE A 87 23.39 15.49 27.56
N LEU A 88 23.75 15.45 26.29
CA LEU A 88 23.62 14.27 25.44
C LEU A 88 24.88 13.43 25.64
N VAL A 89 24.71 12.19 26.08
CA VAL A 89 25.84 11.32 26.44
C VAL A 89 26.49 10.80 25.16
N THR A 90 27.80 11.03 24.99
CA THR A 90 28.53 10.54 23.81
C THR A 90 29.25 9.23 24.10
N HIS A 91 29.69 8.51 23.07
CA HIS A 91 30.36 7.23 23.26
C HIS A 91 31.67 7.37 24.05
N ASP A 92 32.38 8.49 23.86
CA ASP A 92 33.62 8.85 24.53
C ASP A 92 33.45 9.48 25.93
N ASN A 93 32.27 9.37 26.53
CA ASN A 93 31.98 9.93 27.85
C ASN A 93 32.94 9.44 28.95
N ALA A 94 33.11 10.29 29.96
CA ALA A 94 33.84 10.02 31.18
C ALA A 94 33.16 10.72 32.37
N GLU A 95 33.54 10.36 33.59
CA GLU A 95 33.11 11.09 34.79
C GLU A 95 33.43 12.60 34.65
N PHE A 96 32.43 13.47 34.86
CA PHE A 96 32.47 14.93 34.66
C PHE A 96 32.62 15.41 33.20
N ASP A 97 32.65 14.49 32.23
CA ASP A 97 32.51 14.79 30.81
C ASP A 97 31.54 13.81 30.16
N GLU A 98 30.26 13.97 30.48
CA GLU A 98 29.19 13.11 29.97
C GLU A 98 29.08 13.18 28.44
N GLY A 99 29.50 14.28 27.81
CA GLY A 99 29.44 14.47 26.38
C GLY A 99 29.09 15.90 26.00
N ILE A 100 27.98 16.08 25.25
CA ILE A 100 27.62 17.37 24.65
C ILE A 100 26.57 18.07 25.52
N SER A 101 26.94 19.20 26.11
CA SER A 101 25.97 20.05 26.79
C SER A 101 24.91 20.56 25.82
N LEU A 102 23.63 20.46 26.17
CA LEU A 102 22.52 21.00 25.39
C LEU A 102 22.65 22.51 25.15
N ASN A 103 23.17 23.26 26.13
CA ASN A 103 23.43 24.70 25.97
C ASN A 103 24.48 24.97 24.88
N SER A 104 25.57 24.19 24.88
CA SER A 104 26.60 24.28 23.84
C SER A 104 26.06 23.86 22.47
N LEU A 105 25.27 22.79 22.42
CA LEU A 105 24.59 22.35 21.19
C LEU A 105 23.74 23.47 20.59
N LEU A 106 22.84 24.07 21.39
CA LEU A 106 21.94 25.14 20.93
C LEU A 106 22.72 26.40 20.50
N SER A 107 23.77 26.77 21.25
CA SER A 107 24.62 27.92 20.94
C SER A 107 25.42 27.72 19.65
N ILE A 108 26.00 26.53 19.46
CA ILE A 108 26.78 26.21 18.27
C ILE A 108 25.87 26.08 17.06
N ALA A 109 24.74 25.37 17.19
CA ALA A 109 23.80 25.16 16.10
C ALA A 109 23.07 26.44 15.69
N SER A 110 23.00 27.47 16.55
CA SER A 110 22.37 28.74 16.23
C SER A 110 22.96 29.37 14.95
N PRO A 111 22.13 29.71 13.94
CA PRO A 111 22.58 30.33 12.70
C PRO A 111 23.38 31.63 12.91
N LEU A 112 24.21 31.96 11.92
CA LEU A 112 24.90 33.26 11.89
C LEU A 112 23.87 34.41 11.75
N PRO A 113 24.12 35.58 12.37
CA PRO A 113 23.25 36.74 12.22
C PRO A 113 23.04 37.11 10.74
N GLY A 114 21.78 37.30 10.32
CA GLY A 114 21.42 37.59 8.93
C GLY A 114 21.33 36.37 8.02
N SER A 115 21.61 35.16 8.52
CA SER A 115 21.35 33.91 7.78
C SER A 115 19.87 33.57 7.76
N THR A 116 19.41 32.97 6.66
CA THR A 116 18.08 32.35 6.54
C THR A 116 18.07 30.87 6.91
N THR A 117 19.19 30.33 7.41
CA THR A 117 19.31 28.93 7.81
C THR A 117 18.29 28.59 8.89
N GLN A 118 17.53 27.52 8.67
CA GLN A 118 16.62 26.95 9.66
C GLN A 118 17.26 25.71 10.28
N VAL A 119 17.16 25.57 11.60
CA VAL A 119 17.77 24.46 12.33
C VAL A 119 16.70 23.67 13.08
N LEU A 120 16.66 22.36 12.82
CA LEU A 120 15.80 21.42 13.54
C LEU A 120 16.66 20.43 14.33
N ILE A 121 16.42 20.36 15.63
CA ILE A 121 17.05 19.42 16.55
C ILE A 121 15.97 18.43 16.99
N MET A 122 16.20 17.14 16.76
CA MET A 122 15.32 16.04 17.14
C MET A 122 16.05 15.15 18.14
N LEU A 123 15.49 15.00 19.35
CA LEU A 123 16.14 14.30 20.46
C LEU A 123 15.28 13.13 20.95
N ASP A 124 15.70 11.91 20.63
CA ASP A 124 15.19 10.70 21.28
C ASP A 124 16.12 10.33 22.45
N CYS A 125 15.84 10.93 23.60
CA CYS A 125 16.68 10.80 24.79
C CYS A 125 15.93 10.11 25.93
N CYS A 126 15.22 9.01 25.69
CA CYS A 126 14.48 8.30 26.75
C CYS A 126 14.28 6.79 26.52
N HIS A 127 15.14 5.95 27.12
CA HIS A 127 14.91 4.62 27.74
C HIS A 127 16.32 4.12 28.12
N SER A 128 16.63 3.57 29.29
CA SER A 128 15.95 2.62 30.16
C SER A 128 16.09 3.00 31.64
N GLY A 129 15.22 2.45 32.49
CA GLY A 129 15.22 2.63 33.94
C GLY A 129 16.39 1.94 34.63
N GLY A 130 17.62 2.23 34.20
CA GLY A 130 18.84 1.77 34.83
C GLY A 130 19.28 2.76 35.90
N VAL A 131 19.42 2.27 37.13
CA VAL A 131 20.24 2.91 38.16
C VAL A 131 21.54 3.37 37.51
N VAL A 132 21.77 4.68 37.39
CA VAL A 132 23.14 5.18 37.21
C VAL A 132 23.86 4.70 38.46
N GLU A 133 24.83 3.79 38.32
CA GLU A 133 25.67 3.41 39.46
C GLU A 133 26.18 4.71 40.08
N GLN A 134 25.84 4.91 41.36
CA GLN A 134 26.16 6.15 42.06
C GLN A 134 27.63 6.47 41.81
N SER A 135 27.89 7.69 41.33
CA SER A 135 29.25 8.18 41.21
C SER A 135 29.97 7.98 42.54
N SER A 136 31.22 7.53 42.47
CA SER A 136 32.11 7.46 43.64
C SER A 136 32.29 8.83 44.32
N ALA A 137 31.96 9.93 43.61
CA ALA A 137 32.00 11.31 44.06
C ALA A 137 30.65 11.93 44.53
N GLY A 138 29.52 11.22 44.48
CA GLY A 138 28.24 11.68 45.06
C GLY A 138 27.42 12.70 44.25
N ILE A 139 27.71 12.88 42.94
CA ILE A 139 26.87 13.67 42.03
C ILE A 139 25.60 12.90 41.68
N ALA A 140 24.45 13.57 41.83
CA ALA A 140 23.17 13.06 41.38
C ALA A 140 23.05 13.17 39.85
N VAL A 141 22.86 12.03 39.19
CA VAL A 141 22.56 11.97 37.76
C VAL A 141 21.10 11.58 37.61
N ALA A 142 20.33 12.38 36.88
CA ALA A 142 18.93 12.15 36.61
C ALA A 142 18.65 12.11 35.10
N PRO A 143 17.57 11.45 34.65
CA PRO A 143 17.08 11.59 33.29
C PRO A 143 16.69 13.05 32.98
N ILE A 144 16.77 13.44 31.70
CA ILE A 144 16.35 14.76 31.24
C ILE A 144 14.83 14.92 31.41
N ARG A 145 14.40 15.99 32.07
CA ARG A 145 12.98 16.34 32.21
C ARG A 145 12.58 17.41 31.20
N GLN A 146 11.29 17.48 30.92
CA GLN A 146 10.70 18.50 30.04
C GLN A 146 11.06 19.94 30.46
N ASP A 147 11.08 20.23 31.76
CA ASP A 147 11.42 21.56 32.29
C ASP A 147 12.88 21.95 32.07
N ASP A 148 13.79 20.98 31.93
CA ASP A 148 15.20 21.24 31.67
C ASP A 148 15.39 21.77 30.25
N ILE A 149 14.82 21.07 29.26
CA ILE A 149 14.86 21.51 27.85
C ILE A 149 14.09 22.82 27.67
N SER A 150 12.92 22.95 28.30
CA SER A 150 12.09 24.17 28.19
C SER A 150 12.80 25.43 28.70
N ARG A 151 13.57 25.32 29.79
CA ARG A 151 14.37 26.45 30.31
C ARG A 151 15.49 26.86 29.35
N MET A 152 16.16 25.88 28.74
CA MET A 152 17.28 26.13 27.82
C MET A 152 16.80 26.73 26.49
N VAL A 153 15.75 26.17 25.88
CA VAL A 153 15.25 26.65 24.59
C VAL A 153 14.62 28.04 24.68
N ARG A 154 14.02 28.42 25.83
CA ARG A 154 13.55 29.81 26.05
C ARG A 154 14.66 30.86 25.95
N GLN A 155 15.92 30.46 26.17
CA GLN A 155 17.10 31.32 26.06
C GLN A 155 17.78 31.21 24.69
N ALA A 156 17.35 30.27 23.84
CA ALA A 156 17.94 30.01 22.54
C ALA A 156 17.43 30.96 21.44
N ASN A 157 18.16 31.02 20.33
CA ASN A 157 17.81 31.80 19.16
C ASN A 157 16.48 31.31 18.55
N PRO A 158 15.54 32.20 18.17
CA PRO A 158 14.29 31.85 17.50
C PRO A 158 14.44 30.87 16.33
N ALA A 159 15.52 30.96 15.57
CA ALA A 159 15.76 30.14 14.38
C ALA A 159 16.06 28.66 14.65
N VAL A 160 16.17 28.26 15.93
CA VAL A 160 16.38 26.87 16.34
C VAL A 160 15.06 26.28 16.85
N VAL A 161 14.67 25.16 16.26
CA VAL A 161 13.50 24.37 16.65
C VAL A 161 13.99 23.08 17.27
N VAL A 162 13.45 22.73 18.43
CA VAL A 162 13.75 21.51 19.16
C VAL A 162 12.49 20.68 19.28
N MET A 163 12.56 19.44 18.82
CA MET A 163 11.57 18.40 19.05
C MET A 163 12.23 17.33 19.91
N ALA A 164 11.69 17.02 21.09
CA ALA A 164 12.32 16.06 21.99
C ALA A 164 11.29 15.15 22.65
N ALA A 165 11.68 13.90 22.93
CA ALA A 165 10.96 13.02 23.83
C ALA A 165 11.58 13.09 25.22
N CYS A 166 10.79 13.46 26.22
CA CYS A 166 11.22 13.52 27.61
C CYS A 166 10.31 12.67 28.50
N THR A 167 10.87 12.21 29.63
CA THR A 167 10.08 11.56 30.68
C THR A 167 9.05 12.53 31.27
N SER A 168 7.87 12.02 31.62
CA SER A 168 6.90 12.75 32.45
C SER A 168 7.42 12.91 33.88
N ASP A 169 6.91 13.89 34.63
CA ASP A 169 7.19 14.06 36.07
C ASP A 169 6.73 12.85 36.93
N GLN A 170 5.97 11.93 36.35
CA GLN A 170 5.48 10.70 36.98
C GLN A 170 6.11 9.46 36.34
N SER A 171 6.37 8.46 37.18
CA SER A 171 7.23 7.28 36.96
C SER A 171 7.03 6.56 35.62
N ALA A 172 8.15 6.27 34.94
CA ALA A 172 8.20 5.55 33.67
C ALA A 172 8.21 4.02 33.88
N VAL A 173 7.35 3.29 33.15
CA VAL A 173 7.32 1.82 33.10
C VAL A 173 7.54 1.35 31.66
N GLU A 174 8.42 0.36 31.48
CA GLU A 174 8.91 -0.09 30.17
C GLU A 174 7.85 -0.88 29.37
N LYS A 175 7.75 -0.59 28.07
CA LYS A 175 7.12 -1.48 27.06
C LYS A 175 8.17 -1.78 25.98
N ASP A 176 8.67 -3.02 25.94
CA ASP A 176 9.55 -3.52 24.88
C ASP A 176 8.73 -4.35 23.89
N ASN A 177 8.69 -3.93 22.60
CA ASN A 177 8.36 -4.77 21.41
C ASN A 177 8.39 -4.05 20.04
N LEU A 178 8.84 -2.79 19.93
CA LEU A 178 8.71 -2.00 18.68
C LEU A 178 9.91 -2.01 17.73
N GLY A 179 11.08 -2.53 18.14
CA GLY A 179 12.33 -2.47 17.36
C GLY A 179 12.98 -1.07 17.26
N HIS A 180 12.31 -0.05 17.80
CA HIS A 180 12.70 1.37 17.83
C HIS A 180 12.43 2.00 19.20
N GLY A 181 13.00 3.17 19.48
CA GLY A 181 12.48 4.07 20.50
C GLY A 181 11.02 4.47 20.21
N VAL A 182 10.20 4.69 21.25
CA VAL A 182 8.77 5.03 21.07
C VAL A 182 8.60 6.31 20.27
N PHE A 183 9.42 7.32 20.55
CA PHE A 183 9.43 8.57 19.80
C PHE A 183 9.89 8.34 18.36
N THR A 184 11.02 7.63 18.16
CA THR A 184 11.54 7.35 16.82
C THR A 184 10.54 6.58 15.95
N HIS A 185 9.84 5.59 16.50
CA HIS A 185 8.80 4.85 15.76
C HIS A 185 7.73 5.76 15.16
N HIS A 186 7.22 6.70 15.96
CA HIS A 186 6.21 7.65 15.51
C HIS A 186 6.79 8.76 14.63
N LEU A 187 8.03 9.17 14.88
CA LEU A 187 8.77 10.11 14.05
C LEU A 187 8.96 9.56 12.62
N LEU A 188 9.38 8.30 12.50
CA LEU A 188 9.54 7.62 11.20
C LEU A 188 8.19 7.50 10.49
N SER A 189 7.12 7.12 11.21
CA SER A 189 5.76 7.07 10.62
C SER A 189 5.32 8.43 10.07
N ALA A 190 5.59 9.51 10.83
CA ALA A 190 5.32 10.88 10.41
C ALA A 190 6.13 11.26 9.16
N LEU A 191 7.43 10.99 9.15
CA LEU A 191 8.31 11.31 8.02
C LEU A 191 8.03 10.46 6.77
N LEU A 192 7.55 9.23 6.91
CA LEU A 192 7.20 8.37 5.77
C LEU A 192 5.90 8.77 5.06
N GLY A 193 5.22 9.82 5.53
CA GLY A 193 4.09 10.44 4.82
C GLY A 193 2.86 10.70 5.67
N ASP A 194 2.77 10.18 6.90
CA ASP A 194 1.61 10.45 7.77
C ASP A 194 1.52 11.94 8.14
N ALA A 195 2.64 12.67 8.09
CA ALA A 195 2.69 14.12 8.32
C ALA A 195 2.56 14.96 7.04
N ALA A 196 2.27 14.35 5.89
CA ALA A 196 2.09 15.08 4.64
C ALA A 196 0.77 15.85 4.67
N ASP A 197 0.84 17.18 4.52
CA ASP A 197 -0.36 18.00 4.40
C ASP A 197 -1.02 17.90 3.01
N HIS A 198 -2.18 18.53 2.85
CA HIS A 198 -2.92 18.57 1.58
C HIS A 198 -2.13 19.18 0.39
N THR A 199 -0.99 19.82 0.63
CA THR A 199 -0.09 20.35 -0.41
C THR A 199 1.08 19.40 -0.72
N GLY A 200 1.11 18.22 -0.11
CA GLY A 200 2.18 17.23 -0.23
C GLY A 200 3.47 17.63 0.50
N CYS A 201 3.37 18.56 1.47
CA CYS A 201 4.52 19.01 2.25
C CYS A 201 4.54 18.35 3.63
N VAL A 202 5.70 17.84 4.04
CA VAL A 202 5.97 17.44 5.42
C VAL A 202 6.70 18.58 6.13
N THR A 203 6.17 19.01 7.27
CA THR A 203 6.73 20.13 8.05
C THR A 203 7.08 19.69 9.46
N ALA A 204 7.98 20.41 10.13
CA ALA A 204 8.30 20.12 11.53
C ALA A 204 7.05 20.14 12.45
N HIS A 205 6.09 21.02 12.17
CA HIS A 205 4.82 21.08 12.91
C HIS A 205 3.92 19.87 12.61
N SER A 206 3.77 19.47 11.35
CA SER A 206 2.95 18.30 11.02
C SER A 206 3.57 17.00 11.53
N VAL A 207 4.90 16.91 11.55
CA VAL A 207 5.62 15.81 12.20
C VAL A 207 5.30 15.78 13.69
N TYR A 208 5.40 16.93 14.38
CA TYR A 208 5.06 17.01 15.80
C TYR A 208 3.60 16.65 16.09
N ASP A 209 2.66 17.11 15.26
CA ASP A 209 1.24 16.82 15.42
C ASP A 209 0.96 15.31 15.35
N VAL A 210 1.55 14.62 14.37
CA VAL A 210 1.47 13.15 14.27
C VAL A 210 2.09 12.50 15.50
N VAL A 211 3.34 12.82 15.83
CA VAL A 211 4.06 12.21 16.97
C VAL A 211 3.30 12.42 18.28
N SER A 212 2.85 13.64 18.56
CA SER A 212 2.13 13.97 19.79
C SER A 212 0.78 13.26 19.89
N ARG A 213 0.02 13.18 18.78
CA ARG A 213 -1.25 12.46 18.74
C ARG A 213 -1.07 10.96 18.97
N GLU A 214 -0.13 10.32 18.27
CA GLU A 214 0.09 8.87 18.39
C GLU A 214 0.66 8.49 19.78
N MET A 215 1.52 9.35 20.35
CA MET A 215 2.03 9.14 21.72
C MET A 215 0.97 9.40 22.80
N ALA A 216 0.03 10.34 22.59
CA ALA A 216 -1.05 10.61 23.55
C ALA A 216 -2.04 9.45 23.67
N GLY A 217 -2.20 8.64 22.62
CA GLY A 217 -3.07 7.46 22.62
C GLY A 217 -2.51 6.24 23.35
N GLN A 218 -1.27 6.27 23.85
CA GLN A 218 -0.65 5.13 24.53
C GLN A 218 -0.99 5.11 26.03
N GLU A 219 -1.57 3.99 26.51
CA GLU A 219 -1.75 3.73 27.94
C GLU A 219 -0.39 3.77 28.67
N GLY A 220 -0.27 4.70 29.62
CA GLY A 220 0.88 4.83 30.53
C GLY A 220 1.58 6.19 30.55
N HIS A 221 1.35 7.08 29.55
CA HIS A 221 1.91 8.45 29.46
C HIS A 221 3.38 8.59 29.89
N VAL A 222 4.23 7.64 29.50
CA VAL A 222 5.62 7.54 29.98
C VAL A 222 6.53 8.63 29.41
N GLN A 223 6.21 9.11 28.20
CA GLN A 223 6.95 10.15 27.51
C GLN A 223 6.00 11.19 26.90
N VAL A 224 6.35 12.47 27.03
CA VAL A 224 5.60 13.57 26.45
C VAL A 224 6.49 14.25 25.42
N PRO A 225 6.12 14.23 24.11
CA PRO A 225 6.90 14.91 23.11
C PRO A 225 6.73 16.43 23.26
N VAL A 226 7.84 17.15 23.21
CA VAL A 226 7.86 18.61 23.27
C VAL A 226 8.29 19.20 21.95
N PHE A 227 7.68 20.32 21.60
CA PHE A 227 8.07 21.16 20.47
C PHE A 227 8.35 22.56 20.99
N LEU A 228 9.60 22.99 20.89
CA LEU A 228 10.10 24.22 21.46
C LEU A 228 10.88 25.00 20.41
N GLY A 229 10.60 26.29 20.27
CA GLY A 229 11.25 27.15 19.28
C GLY A 229 10.30 28.22 18.77
N ARG A 230 10.83 29.28 18.17
CA ARG A 230 10.01 30.38 17.65
C ARG A 230 10.18 30.50 16.14
N MET A 231 9.24 29.93 15.41
CA MET A 231 9.33 29.85 13.95
C MET A 231 8.65 31.03 13.27
N GLU A 232 9.35 31.66 12.32
CA GLU A 232 8.73 32.53 11.32
C GLU A 232 8.42 31.70 10.06
N GLY A 233 7.13 31.47 9.80
CA GLY A 233 6.66 30.68 8.65
C GLY A 233 6.68 29.16 8.87
N ARG A 234 6.80 28.40 7.77
CA ARG A 234 6.76 26.92 7.77
C ARG A 234 8.16 26.36 7.52
N LEU A 235 8.66 25.50 8.42
CA LEU A 235 9.84 24.67 8.16
C LEU A 235 9.40 23.41 7.45
N ILE A 236 9.61 23.40 6.14
CA ILE A 236 9.28 22.30 5.24
C ILE A 236 10.49 21.37 5.18
N LEU A 237 10.33 20.15 5.68
CA LEU A 237 11.35 19.12 5.65
C LEU A 237 11.33 18.40 4.31
N GLY A 238 10.16 17.98 3.86
CA GLY A 238 9.98 17.24 2.62
C GLY A 238 8.83 17.76 1.75
N ARG A 239 8.88 17.47 0.46
CA ARG A 239 7.89 17.87 -0.55
C ARG A 239 7.51 16.67 -1.42
N GLU A 240 6.44 16.84 -2.20
CA GLU A 240 5.97 15.84 -3.18
C GLU A 240 5.41 14.55 -2.57
N PHE A 241 5.09 14.57 -1.27
CA PHE A 241 4.37 13.47 -0.64
C PHE A 241 2.94 13.39 -1.15
N THR A 242 2.42 12.17 -1.27
CA THR A 242 0.97 11.97 -1.47
C THR A 242 0.27 12.15 -0.12
N PRO A 243 -0.61 13.16 0.06
CA PRO A 243 -1.30 13.38 1.32
C PRO A 243 -2.11 12.16 1.75
N VAL A 244 -1.99 11.79 3.03
CA VAL A 244 -2.90 10.85 3.69
C VAL A 244 -4.21 11.59 3.96
N LEU A 245 -5.17 11.47 3.05
CA LEU A 245 -6.42 12.25 3.07
C LEU A 245 -7.44 11.72 4.11
N SER A 246 -7.22 10.54 4.68
CA SER A 246 -8.14 9.95 5.68
C SER A 246 -7.38 9.54 6.94
N PRO A 247 -7.88 9.85 8.14
CA PRO A 247 -7.28 9.35 9.37
C PRO A 247 -7.30 7.82 9.38
N ARG A 248 -6.21 7.20 9.84
CA ARG A 248 -6.13 5.75 10.05
C ARG A 248 -7.25 5.33 11.01
N LEU A 249 -7.94 4.24 10.69
CA LEU A 249 -8.94 3.69 11.60
C LEU A 249 -8.28 3.23 12.92
N PRO A 250 -9.01 3.28 14.05
CA PRO A 250 -8.56 2.64 15.29
C PRO A 250 -8.19 1.16 15.08
N GLU A 251 -7.20 0.68 15.83
CA GLU A 251 -6.69 -0.69 15.70
C GLU A 251 -7.78 -1.75 15.94
N GLU A 252 -8.74 -1.45 16.82
CA GLU A 252 -9.92 -2.29 17.09
C GLU A 252 -10.79 -2.50 15.84
N ASP A 253 -10.94 -1.48 15.00
CA ASP A 253 -11.73 -1.58 13.77
C ASP A 253 -11.01 -2.43 12.72
N TYR A 254 -9.68 -2.32 12.60
CA TYR A 254 -8.88 -3.21 11.76
C TYR A 254 -9.00 -4.66 12.22
N ASN A 255 -8.83 -4.91 13.52
CA ASN A 255 -8.96 -6.24 14.11
C ASN A 255 -10.36 -6.83 13.88
N ARG A 256 -11.41 -6.02 14.01
CA ARG A 256 -12.79 -6.42 13.70
C ARG A 256 -12.94 -6.83 12.23
N TYR A 257 -12.40 -6.06 11.28
CA TYR A 257 -12.47 -6.43 9.87
C TYR A 257 -11.66 -7.67 9.53
N GLU A 258 -10.50 -7.90 10.17
CA GLU A 258 -9.73 -9.14 10.01
C GLU A 258 -10.45 -10.36 10.60
N MET A 259 -11.26 -10.16 11.65
CA MET A 259 -12.15 -11.20 12.19
C MET A 259 -13.31 -11.49 11.23
N GLU A 260 -14.04 -10.47 10.78
CA GLU A 260 -15.13 -10.59 9.80
C GLU A 260 -14.66 -11.29 8.51
N ALA A 261 -13.45 -10.97 8.02
CA ALA A 261 -12.86 -11.62 6.85
C ALA A 261 -12.72 -13.13 7.04
N ARG A 262 -12.24 -13.57 8.20
CA ARG A 262 -12.08 -14.99 8.54
C ARG A 262 -13.43 -15.68 8.69
N GLU A 263 -14.39 -15.05 9.35
CA GLU A 263 -15.75 -15.58 9.51
C GLU A 263 -16.46 -15.78 8.17
N HIS A 264 -16.33 -14.82 7.25
CA HIS A 264 -16.88 -14.93 5.90
C HIS A 264 -16.30 -16.12 5.13
N LEU A 265 -14.99 -16.34 5.21
CA LEU A 265 -14.32 -17.47 4.56
C LEU A 265 -14.66 -18.80 5.22
N GLN A 266 -14.77 -18.82 6.55
CA GLN A 266 -15.18 -19.99 7.32
C GLN A 266 -16.61 -20.42 6.94
N ALA A 267 -17.55 -19.47 6.86
CA ALA A 267 -18.92 -19.75 6.43
C ALA A 267 -18.98 -20.32 5.00
N TYR A 268 -18.12 -19.84 4.08
CA TYR A 268 -18.00 -20.45 2.75
C TYR A 268 -17.46 -21.89 2.83
N HIS A 269 -16.44 -22.11 3.66
CA HIS A 269 -15.83 -23.44 3.83
C HIS A 269 -16.84 -24.45 4.38
N GLU A 270 -17.68 -24.07 5.33
CA GLU A 270 -18.74 -24.91 5.90
C GLU A 270 -19.78 -25.30 4.86
N ILE A 271 -20.22 -24.36 4.02
CA ILE A 271 -21.11 -24.69 2.90
C ILE A 271 -20.43 -25.70 1.99
N LYS A 272 -19.18 -25.46 1.60
CA LYS A 272 -18.45 -26.40 0.73
C LYS A 272 -18.31 -27.80 1.35
N ALA A 273 -18.05 -27.87 2.65
CA ALA A 273 -17.91 -29.13 3.38
C ALA A 273 -19.24 -29.87 3.59
N SER A 274 -20.38 -29.19 3.50
CA SER A 274 -21.71 -29.79 3.69
C SER A 274 -22.20 -30.65 2.52
N TYR A 275 -21.56 -30.58 1.36
CA TYR A 275 -21.93 -31.34 0.16
C TYR A 275 -21.00 -32.52 -0.10
N THR A 276 -21.56 -33.64 -0.55
CA THR A 276 -20.80 -34.77 -1.07
C THR A 276 -20.38 -34.49 -2.51
N ALA A 277 -19.47 -35.31 -3.07
CA ALA A 277 -19.09 -35.18 -4.48
C ALA A 277 -20.30 -35.26 -5.44
N GLU A 278 -21.33 -36.03 -5.07
CA GLU A 278 -22.54 -36.18 -5.88
C GLU A 278 -23.48 -34.97 -5.75
N SER A 279 -23.78 -34.51 -4.53
CA SER A 279 -24.64 -33.35 -4.31
C SER A 279 -23.97 -32.01 -4.66
N TRP A 280 -22.64 -31.99 -4.75
CA TRP A 280 -21.87 -30.83 -5.21
C TRP A 280 -22.29 -30.38 -6.62
N ARG A 281 -22.46 -31.30 -7.56
CA ARG A 281 -22.79 -30.94 -8.95
C ARG A 281 -24.20 -30.37 -9.10
N TYR A 282 -25.17 -30.84 -8.32
CA TYR A 282 -26.57 -30.47 -8.49
C TYR A 282 -26.99 -29.24 -7.68
N GLU A 283 -26.44 -29.07 -6.47
CA GLU A 283 -26.84 -27.99 -5.55
C GLU A 283 -25.62 -27.27 -4.95
N GLY A 284 -24.59 -28.01 -4.56
CA GLY A 284 -23.47 -27.46 -3.81
C GLY A 284 -22.66 -26.41 -4.57
N TYR A 285 -22.42 -26.61 -5.86
CA TYR A 285 -21.66 -25.68 -6.69
C TYR A 285 -22.35 -24.31 -6.80
N PHE A 286 -23.66 -24.32 -7.05
CA PHE A 286 -24.44 -23.07 -7.14
C PHE A 286 -24.49 -22.36 -5.79
N ALA A 287 -24.74 -23.09 -4.69
CA ALA A 287 -24.75 -22.52 -3.34
C ALA A 287 -23.37 -21.93 -2.96
N ALA A 288 -22.29 -22.65 -3.23
CA ALA A 288 -20.92 -22.20 -2.98
C ALA A 288 -20.56 -20.99 -3.83
N SER A 289 -20.91 -20.98 -5.12
CA SER A 289 -20.65 -19.84 -6.03
C SER A 289 -21.35 -18.57 -5.55
N ARG A 290 -22.62 -18.67 -5.16
CA ARG A 290 -23.37 -17.54 -4.59
C ARG A 290 -22.75 -17.03 -3.30
N LYS A 291 -22.39 -17.93 -2.37
CA LYS A 291 -21.77 -17.51 -1.12
C LYS A 291 -20.43 -16.83 -1.36
N LEU A 292 -19.60 -17.37 -2.25
CA LEU A 292 -18.29 -16.79 -2.53
C LEU A 292 -18.40 -15.44 -3.24
N GLU A 293 -19.42 -15.24 -4.06
CA GLU A 293 -19.72 -13.93 -4.67
C GLU A 293 -20.07 -12.88 -3.60
N GLU A 294 -20.87 -13.22 -2.58
CA GLU A 294 -21.15 -12.34 -1.43
C GLU A 294 -19.87 -11.98 -0.66
N VAL A 295 -19.02 -12.98 -0.41
CA VAL A 295 -17.72 -12.80 0.28
C VAL A 295 -16.81 -11.91 -0.56
N ALA A 296 -16.65 -12.18 -1.85
CA ALA A 296 -15.82 -11.38 -2.74
C ALA A 296 -16.27 -9.90 -2.79
N ASN A 297 -17.59 -9.67 -2.83
CA ASN A 297 -18.17 -8.33 -2.78
C ASN A 297 -17.88 -7.62 -1.45
N TRP A 298 -17.90 -8.35 -0.32
CA TRP A 298 -17.49 -7.79 0.96
C TRP A 298 -16.01 -7.38 0.95
N PHE A 299 -15.12 -8.25 0.47
CA PHE A 299 -13.69 -7.94 0.33
C PHE A 299 -13.47 -6.72 -0.56
N ALA A 300 -14.14 -6.64 -1.72
CA ALA A 300 -14.01 -5.50 -2.64
C ALA A 300 -14.45 -4.16 -2.01
N ARG A 301 -15.40 -4.17 -1.07
CA ARG A 301 -15.78 -2.96 -0.31
C ARG A 301 -14.72 -2.62 0.75
N LYS A 302 -14.23 -3.63 1.48
CA LYS A 302 -13.28 -3.44 2.58
C LYS A 302 -11.87 -3.12 2.10
N GLU A 303 -11.46 -3.58 0.93
CA GLU A 303 -10.17 -3.22 0.31
C GLU A 303 -10.04 -1.70 0.06
N LYS A 304 -11.16 -0.95 0.03
CA LYS A 304 -11.15 0.52 -0.07
C LYS A 304 -10.81 1.21 1.24
N VAL A 305 -10.82 0.49 2.35
CA VAL A 305 -10.39 1.00 3.66
C VAL A 305 -8.87 1.15 3.63
N GLU A 306 -8.40 2.36 3.91
CA GLU A 306 -6.98 2.70 3.93
C GLU A 306 -6.23 1.83 4.95
N GLY A 307 -5.00 1.41 4.62
CA GLY A 307 -4.18 0.54 5.48
C GLY A 307 -4.59 -0.94 5.56
N LEU A 308 -5.89 -1.27 5.47
CA LEU A 308 -6.38 -2.64 5.72
C LEU A 308 -5.76 -3.68 4.77
N SER A 309 -5.60 -3.34 3.48
CA SER A 309 -5.05 -4.27 2.48
C SER A 309 -3.55 -4.57 2.65
N ARG A 310 -2.84 -3.79 3.47
CA ARG A 310 -1.42 -4.02 3.81
C ARG A 310 -1.25 -4.93 5.03
N ARG A 311 -2.31 -5.19 5.79
CA ARG A 311 -2.23 -6.00 7.01
C ARG A 311 -2.02 -7.49 6.69
N PRO A 312 -1.11 -8.20 7.37
CA PRO A 312 -0.80 -9.59 7.07
C PRO A 312 -2.00 -10.56 7.17
N SER A 313 -2.84 -10.42 8.21
CA SER A 313 -3.99 -11.30 8.43
C SER A 313 -5.09 -11.08 7.38
N PHE A 314 -5.34 -9.82 7.01
CA PHE A 314 -6.23 -9.51 5.88
C PHE A 314 -5.69 -10.05 4.54
N GLN A 315 -4.38 -9.93 4.27
CA GLN A 315 -3.75 -10.48 3.07
C GLN A 315 -3.86 -12.00 3.00
N GLN A 316 -3.67 -12.71 4.11
CA GLN A 316 -3.84 -14.16 4.18
C GLN A 316 -5.29 -14.58 3.86
N SER A 317 -6.26 -13.85 4.39
CA SER A 317 -7.68 -14.06 4.10
C SER A 317 -7.98 -13.81 2.61
N ARG A 318 -7.42 -12.74 2.04
CA ARG A 318 -7.53 -12.43 0.61
C ARG A 318 -6.90 -13.52 -0.28
N HIS A 319 -5.75 -14.07 0.07
CA HIS A 319 -5.17 -15.21 -0.64
C HIS A 319 -6.07 -16.45 -0.59
N SER A 320 -6.73 -16.67 0.54
CA SER A 320 -7.69 -17.77 0.70
C SER A 320 -8.93 -17.57 -0.17
N LEU A 321 -9.44 -16.35 -0.27
CA LEU A 321 -10.52 -16.00 -1.21
C LEU A 321 -10.12 -16.32 -2.67
N ILE A 322 -8.95 -15.86 -3.10
CA ILE A 322 -8.46 -16.10 -4.48
C ILE A 322 -8.35 -17.61 -4.74
N ARG A 323 -7.82 -18.39 -3.79
CA ARG A 323 -7.76 -19.84 -3.89
C ARG A 323 -9.14 -20.46 -4.08
N TYR A 324 -10.14 -20.06 -3.29
CA TYR A 324 -11.50 -20.56 -3.44
C TYR A 324 -12.15 -20.17 -4.77
N GLN A 325 -11.86 -18.96 -5.28
CA GLN A 325 -12.34 -18.54 -6.61
C GLN A 325 -11.69 -19.38 -7.72
N SER A 326 -10.40 -19.69 -7.61
CA SER A 326 -9.70 -20.59 -8.51
C SER A 326 -10.32 -21.99 -8.49
N GLU A 327 -10.62 -22.54 -7.31
CA GLU A 327 -11.26 -23.84 -7.17
C GLU A 327 -12.62 -23.92 -7.89
N LEU A 328 -13.47 -22.89 -7.76
CA LEU A 328 -14.77 -22.84 -8.46
C LEU A 328 -14.63 -22.68 -9.99
N GLY A 329 -13.49 -22.20 -10.47
CA GLY A 329 -13.18 -22.12 -11.90
C GLY A 329 -12.91 -23.48 -12.55
N PHE A 330 -12.67 -24.54 -11.77
CA PHE A 330 -12.56 -25.91 -12.27
C PHE A 330 -13.94 -26.58 -12.29
N VAL A 331 -14.66 -26.35 -13.38
CA VAL A 331 -15.99 -26.92 -13.60
C VAL A 331 -15.95 -28.24 -14.39
N GLU A 332 -16.96 -29.07 -14.17
CA GLU A 332 -17.17 -30.35 -14.84
C GLU A 332 -18.50 -30.34 -15.62
N SER A 333 -18.66 -31.30 -16.53
CA SER A 333 -19.95 -31.57 -17.16
C SER A 333 -20.99 -31.98 -16.10
N GLN A 334 -22.24 -31.62 -16.35
CA GLN A 334 -23.40 -31.83 -15.47
C GLN A 334 -23.41 -30.98 -14.20
N THR A 335 -22.49 -30.02 -14.05
CA THR A 335 -22.55 -29.07 -12.94
C THR A 335 -23.65 -28.03 -13.16
N LYS A 336 -24.54 -27.89 -12.19
CA LYS A 336 -25.61 -26.89 -12.16
C LYS A 336 -25.06 -25.53 -11.73
N THR A 337 -25.31 -24.53 -12.55
CA THR A 337 -24.94 -23.13 -12.32
C THR A 337 -26.21 -22.28 -12.13
N ARG A 338 -26.05 -20.97 -11.93
CA ARG A 338 -27.19 -20.04 -11.84
C ARG A 338 -28.00 -19.90 -13.13
N TRP A 339 -27.44 -20.28 -14.27
CA TRP A 339 -28.07 -20.13 -15.59
C TRP A 339 -28.56 -21.45 -16.19
N GLY A 340 -28.26 -22.57 -15.55
CA GLY A 340 -28.56 -23.91 -16.06
C GLY A 340 -27.40 -24.89 -15.85
N THR A 341 -27.49 -26.04 -16.50
CA THR A 341 -26.53 -27.14 -16.36
C THR A 341 -25.46 -27.09 -17.44
N LEU A 342 -24.19 -27.26 -17.06
CA LEU A 342 -23.07 -27.33 -18.00
C LEU A 342 -23.09 -28.65 -18.77
N ASP A 343 -23.16 -28.60 -20.10
CA ASP A 343 -23.18 -29.80 -20.93
C ASP A 343 -21.77 -30.25 -21.31
N ARG A 344 -21.10 -29.46 -22.15
CA ARG A 344 -19.78 -29.76 -22.71
C ARG A 344 -19.01 -28.48 -23.00
N GLN A 345 -17.69 -28.58 -22.97
CA GLN A 345 -16.82 -27.50 -23.42
C GLN A 345 -16.92 -27.37 -24.95
N ILE A 346 -17.17 -26.17 -25.44
CA ILE A 346 -17.33 -25.85 -26.87
C ILE A 346 -16.18 -24.97 -27.42
N GLY A 347 -15.32 -24.45 -26.55
CA GLY A 347 -14.14 -23.70 -26.98
C GLY A 347 -13.15 -23.45 -25.86
N ALA A 348 -11.93 -23.09 -26.22
CA ALA A 348 -10.89 -22.59 -25.31
C ALA A 348 -10.07 -21.52 -26.02
N GLY A 349 -9.59 -20.53 -25.27
CA GLY A 349 -8.72 -19.49 -25.80
C GLY A 349 -7.98 -18.74 -24.70
N GLY A 350 -7.32 -17.64 -25.07
CA GLY A 350 -6.48 -16.86 -24.15
C GLY A 350 -7.20 -16.20 -22.97
N PHE A 351 -8.54 -16.16 -22.97
CA PHE A 351 -9.35 -15.54 -21.91
C PHE A 351 -10.31 -16.53 -21.23
N GLY A 352 -10.05 -17.83 -21.35
CA GLY A 352 -10.84 -18.85 -20.68
C GLY A 352 -11.37 -19.96 -21.57
N LYS A 353 -12.31 -20.73 -21.02
CA LYS A 353 -13.04 -21.81 -21.67
C LYS A 353 -14.48 -21.39 -21.93
N VAL A 354 -15.07 -21.87 -23.01
CA VAL A 354 -16.49 -21.65 -23.32
C VAL A 354 -17.22 -22.97 -23.17
N TRP A 355 -18.30 -22.97 -22.41
CA TRP A 355 -19.16 -24.13 -22.16
C TRP A 355 -20.54 -23.92 -22.75
N ARG A 356 -21.15 -24.98 -23.28
CA ARG A 356 -22.59 -24.99 -23.53
C ARG A 356 -23.33 -25.20 -22.21
N VAL A 357 -24.34 -24.38 -21.96
CA VAL A 357 -25.23 -24.47 -20.81
C VAL A 357 -26.64 -24.73 -21.31
N THR A 358 -27.33 -25.70 -20.72
CA THR A 358 -28.76 -25.92 -20.95
C THR A 358 -29.54 -25.25 -19.82
N LYS A 359 -30.33 -24.22 -20.14
CA LYS A 359 -31.24 -23.57 -19.19
C LYS A 359 -32.32 -24.54 -18.70
N ASP A 360 -32.98 -24.21 -17.60
CA ASP A 360 -34.10 -25.01 -17.07
C ASP A 360 -35.29 -25.13 -18.06
N ASN A 361 -35.45 -24.17 -18.97
CA ASN A 361 -36.45 -24.21 -20.04
C ASN A 361 -36.00 -25.00 -21.29
N GLY A 362 -34.81 -25.61 -21.26
CA GLY A 362 -34.22 -26.38 -22.37
C GLY A 362 -33.47 -25.56 -23.42
N GLU A 363 -33.48 -24.23 -23.36
CA GLU A 363 -32.76 -23.39 -24.32
C GLU A 363 -31.24 -23.41 -24.06
N PRO A 364 -30.41 -23.39 -25.11
CA PRO A 364 -28.96 -23.36 -24.95
C PRO A 364 -28.42 -21.94 -24.72
N LEU A 365 -27.38 -21.83 -23.90
CA LEU A 365 -26.52 -20.67 -23.73
C LEU A 365 -25.05 -21.07 -23.88
N ALA A 366 -24.20 -20.08 -24.13
CA ALA A 366 -22.76 -20.23 -23.99
C ALA A 366 -22.29 -19.51 -22.71
N TYR A 367 -21.53 -20.19 -21.86
CA TYR A 367 -20.91 -19.63 -20.68
C TYR A 367 -19.39 -19.56 -20.85
N LYS A 368 -18.85 -18.35 -20.93
CA LYS A 368 -17.42 -18.11 -21.02
C LYS A 368 -16.84 -17.93 -19.62
N LEU A 369 -16.08 -18.93 -19.19
CA LEU A 369 -15.45 -19.01 -17.89
C LEU A 369 -13.98 -18.60 -17.99
N TYR A 370 -13.57 -17.61 -17.21
CA TYR A 370 -12.18 -17.15 -17.17
C TYR A 370 -11.23 -18.21 -16.58
N HIS A 371 -9.94 -18.14 -16.92
CA HIS A 371 -8.96 -19.12 -16.45
C HIS A 371 -8.75 -19.05 -14.94
N ALA A 372 -9.07 -20.15 -14.26
CA ALA A 372 -8.97 -20.31 -12.80
C ALA A 372 -7.59 -19.95 -12.23
N TYR A 373 -6.51 -20.23 -12.99
CA TYR A 373 -5.13 -20.03 -12.57
C TYR A 373 -4.59 -18.62 -12.85
N GLU A 374 -5.31 -17.77 -13.59
CA GLU A 374 -4.90 -16.39 -13.90
C GLU A 374 -5.64 -15.36 -13.05
N LEU A 375 -6.28 -15.78 -11.95
CA LEU A 375 -7.10 -14.89 -11.12
C LEU A 375 -6.28 -13.88 -10.28
N THR A 376 -4.97 -14.06 -10.18
CA THR A 376 -4.06 -13.13 -9.50
C THR A 376 -3.70 -11.92 -10.36
N ASP A 377 -3.86 -12.01 -11.69
CA ASP A 377 -3.59 -10.92 -12.63
C ASP A 377 -4.80 -9.99 -12.76
N ARG A 378 -4.82 -8.95 -11.93
CA ARG A 378 -5.90 -7.95 -11.87
C ARG A 378 -6.11 -7.22 -13.20
N GLU A 379 -5.04 -6.96 -13.94
CA GLU A 379 -5.12 -6.27 -15.23
C GLU A 379 -5.83 -7.15 -16.27
N LYS A 380 -5.52 -8.45 -16.34
CA LYS A 380 -6.22 -9.37 -17.24
C LYS A 380 -7.69 -9.58 -16.86
N ILE A 381 -8.02 -9.72 -15.57
CA ILE A 381 -9.43 -9.80 -15.13
C ILE A 381 -10.19 -8.53 -15.53
N LYS A 382 -9.58 -7.36 -15.30
CA LYS A 382 -10.18 -6.07 -15.68
C LYS A 382 -10.42 -5.99 -17.18
N ARG A 383 -9.47 -6.45 -18.00
CA ARG A 383 -9.65 -6.54 -19.47
C ARG A 383 -10.78 -7.50 -19.86
N PHE A 384 -10.92 -8.62 -19.16
CA PHE A 384 -12.01 -9.58 -19.38
C PHE A 384 -13.38 -8.96 -19.08
N ARG A 385 -13.53 -8.31 -17.92
CA ARG A 385 -14.75 -7.58 -17.52
C ARG A 385 -15.08 -6.43 -18.46
N ASN A 386 -14.07 -5.65 -18.85
CA ASN A 386 -14.25 -4.56 -19.82
C ASN A 386 -14.68 -5.08 -21.19
N GLY A 387 -14.22 -6.27 -21.60
CA GLY A 387 -14.68 -6.91 -22.84
C GLY A 387 -16.16 -7.27 -22.80
N TYR A 388 -16.64 -7.82 -21.67
CA TYR A 388 -18.07 -8.05 -21.45
C TYR A 388 -18.88 -6.74 -21.48
N GLU A 389 -18.43 -5.70 -20.78
CA GLU A 389 -19.12 -4.40 -20.76
C GLU A 389 -19.18 -3.76 -22.14
N ALA A 390 -18.11 -3.85 -22.94
CA ALA A 390 -18.10 -3.39 -24.31
C ALA A 390 -19.12 -4.13 -25.18
N MET A 391 -19.20 -5.46 -25.06
CA MET A 391 -20.20 -6.26 -25.79
C MET A 391 -21.63 -5.96 -25.35
N ARG A 392 -21.84 -5.68 -24.05
CA ARG A 392 -23.16 -5.35 -23.49
C ARG A 392 -23.75 -4.06 -24.08
N MET A 393 -22.90 -3.14 -24.52
CA MET A 393 -23.33 -1.88 -25.16
C MET A 393 -23.73 -2.06 -26.64
N LEU A 394 -23.47 -3.21 -27.25
CA LEU A 394 -23.71 -3.45 -28.67
C LEU A 394 -25.04 -4.18 -28.89
N SER A 395 -25.82 -3.71 -29.85
CA SER A 395 -27.09 -4.36 -30.24
C SER A 395 -27.16 -4.45 -31.76
N HIS A 396 -26.72 -5.59 -32.29
CA HIS A 396 -26.66 -5.85 -33.72
C HIS A 396 -26.88 -7.35 -34.00
N PRO A 397 -27.63 -7.73 -35.04
CA PRO A 397 -27.94 -9.14 -35.33
C PRO A 397 -26.70 -10.00 -35.59
N ALA A 398 -25.63 -9.43 -36.15
CA ALA A 398 -24.35 -10.11 -36.39
C ALA A 398 -23.33 -9.95 -35.24
N ILE A 399 -23.74 -9.47 -34.06
CA ILE A 399 -22.91 -9.43 -32.84
C ILE A 399 -23.57 -10.31 -31.78
N ILE A 400 -22.81 -11.21 -31.17
CA ILE A 400 -23.35 -12.11 -30.15
C ILE A 400 -23.81 -11.30 -28.92
N LYS A 401 -25.03 -11.56 -28.45
CA LYS A 401 -25.57 -10.88 -27.28
C LYS A 401 -25.01 -11.52 -26.01
N VAL A 402 -24.46 -10.69 -25.13
CA VAL A 402 -24.11 -11.08 -23.76
C VAL A 402 -25.29 -10.83 -22.83
N HIS A 403 -25.45 -11.67 -21.81
CA HIS A 403 -26.61 -11.63 -20.91
C HIS A 403 -26.24 -11.22 -19.50
N ASP A 404 -25.32 -11.95 -18.88
CA ASP A 404 -25.09 -11.84 -17.45
C ASP A 404 -23.64 -12.16 -17.07
N TYR A 405 -23.14 -11.50 -16.04
CA TYR A 405 -21.75 -11.62 -15.56
C TYR A 405 -21.73 -12.16 -14.13
N SER A 406 -20.72 -12.97 -13.83
CA SER A 406 -20.44 -13.53 -12.51
C SER A 406 -19.01 -13.19 -12.12
N GLU A 407 -18.82 -12.79 -10.87
CA GLU A 407 -17.49 -12.61 -10.29
C GLU A 407 -16.94 -13.94 -9.72
N CYS A 408 -17.81 -14.91 -9.37
CA CYS A 408 -17.43 -16.16 -8.70
C CYS A 408 -18.16 -17.40 -9.27
N PRO A 409 -17.48 -18.20 -10.12
CA PRO A 409 -16.22 -17.88 -10.77
C PRO A 409 -16.39 -16.76 -11.80
N ALA A 410 -15.29 -16.07 -12.12
CA ALA A 410 -15.27 -14.99 -13.10
C ALA A 410 -15.70 -15.51 -14.49
N GLY A 411 -16.77 -14.97 -15.04
CA GLY A 411 -17.32 -15.42 -16.31
C GLY A 411 -18.56 -14.66 -16.74
N PHE A 412 -19.00 -14.87 -17.98
CA PHE A 412 -20.26 -14.31 -18.46
C PHE A 412 -20.97 -15.23 -19.44
N THR A 413 -22.29 -15.10 -19.50
CA THR A 413 -23.14 -15.82 -20.44
C THR A 413 -23.45 -15.00 -21.69
N MET A 414 -23.61 -15.70 -22.80
CA MET A 414 -23.95 -15.14 -24.10
C MET A 414 -24.82 -16.13 -24.89
N ASP A 415 -25.39 -15.66 -26.00
CA ASP A 415 -26.14 -16.52 -26.91
C ASP A 415 -25.30 -17.73 -27.36
N PHE A 416 -25.94 -18.89 -27.48
CA PHE A 416 -25.32 -20.05 -28.10
C PHE A 416 -25.57 -20.03 -29.61
N ILE A 417 -24.49 -20.04 -30.38
CA ILE A 417 -24.54 -20.23 -31.83
C ILE A 417 -24.24 -21.69 -32.13
N ASP A 418 -25.23 -22.36 -32.71
CA ASP A 418 -25.10 -23.74 -33.17
C ASP A 418 -24.57 -23.70 -34.60
N GLY A 419 -23.24 -23.72 -34.73
CA GLY A 419 -22.52 -23.48 -35.97
C GLY A 419 -21.01 -23.62 -35.81
N SER A 420 -20.27 -23.48 -36.91
CA SER A 420 -18.80 -23.58 -36.95
C SER A 420 -18.15 -22.22 -37.18
N ASN A 421 -16.94 -22.03 -36.68
CA ASN A 421 -16.17 -20.83 -36.99
C ASN A 421 -15.63 -20.88 -38.43
N LEU A 422 -15.27 -19.72 -38.99
CA LEU A 422 -14.79 -19.63 -40.38
C LEU A 422 -13.49 -20.43 -40.62
N ARG A 423 -12.66 -20.63 -39.59
CA ARG A 423 -11.44 -21.44 -39.75
C ARG A 423 -11.80 -22.89 -40.03
N GLU A 424 -12.76 -23.45 -39.31
CA GLU A 424 -13.25 -24.82 -39.50
C GLU A 424 -13.99 -24.98 -40.83
N LEU A 425 -14.79 -23.98 -41.21
CA LEU A 425 -15.50 -23.93 -42.50
C LEU A 425 -14.59 -23.72 -43.71
N SER A 426 -13.31 -23.40 -43.52
CA SER A 426 -12.34 -23.28 -44.63
C SER A 426 -11.71 -24.62 -45.01
N VAL A 427 -11.79 -25.64 -44.15
CA VAL A 427 -11.16 -26.94 -44.38
C VAL A 427 -12.15 -27.86 -45.11
N GLY A 428 -12.00 -27.97 -46.43
CA GLY A 428 -12.73 -28.94 -47.26
C GLY A 428 -14.19 -28.58 -47.57
N THR A 429 -14.65 -27.38 -47.22
CA THR A 429 -16.02 -26.91 -47.46
C THR A 429 -16.07 -26.04 -48.73
N PHE A 430 -16.88 -26.42 -49.71
CA PHE A 430 -17.17 -25.56 -50.87
C PHE A 430 -18.18 -24.49 -50.43
N MET A 431 -17.69 -23.29 -50.11
CA MET A 431 -18.56 -22.13 -49.86
C MET A 431 -18.77 -21.37 -51.17
N GLU A 432 -20.02 -21.12 -51.55
CA GLU A 432 -20.32 -20.30 -52.71
C GLU A 432 -19.80 -18.86 -52.51
N GLN A 433 -19.39 -18.21 -53.60
CA GLN A 433 -18.86 -16.84 -53.55
C GLN A 433 -19.88 -15.86 -52.94
N SER A 434 -21.17 -16.05 -53.23
CA SER A 434 -22.29 -15.32 -52.64
C SER A 434 -22.26 -15.33 -51.11
N SER A 435 -22.09 -16.52 -50.51
CA SER A 435 -22.01 -16.70 -49.06
C SER A 435 -20.79 -16.02 -48.46
N ILE A 436 -19.63 -16.07 -49.14
CA ILE A 436 -18.41 -15.37 -48.69
C ILE A 436 -18.65 -13.85 -48.66
N PHE A 437 -19.22 -13.28 -49.73
CA PHE A 437 -19.53 -11.86 -49.79
C PHE A 437 -20.54 -11.44 -48.73
N SER A 438 -21.57 -12.26 -48.48
CA SER A 438 -22.54 -12.01 -47.41
C SER A 438 -21.85 -11.94 -46.05
N ILE A 439 -21.04 -12.95 -45.70
CA ILE A 439 -20.33 -13.01 -44.43
C ILE A 439 -19.40 -11.80 -44.24
N LEU A 440 -18.67 -11.41 -45.28
CA LEU A 440 -17.80 -10.23 -45.21
C LEU A 440 -18.60 -8.94 -45.04
N ALA A 441 -19.72 -8.79 -45.75
CA ALA A 441 -20.58 -7.62 -45.67
C ALA A 441 -21.18 -7.44 -44.28
N GLU A 442 -21.90 -8.44 -43.73
CA GLU A 442 -22.51 -8.25 -42.40
C GLU A 442 -21.44 -8.22 -41.27
N THR A 443 -20.25 -8.81 -41.49
CA THR A 443 -19.11 -8.62 -40.56
C THR A 443 -18.65 -7.16 -40.56
N ALA A 444 -18.52 -6.55 -41.74
CA ALA A 444 -18.15 -5.14 -41.85
C ALA A 444 -19.23 -4.22 -41.25
N GLU A 445 -20.52 -4.53 -41.44
CA GLU A 445 -21.64 -3.80 -40.82
C GLU A 445 -21.61 -3.90 -39.29
N ALA A 446 -21.34 -5.10 -38.75
CA ALA A 446 -21.21 -5.30 -37.31
C ALA A 446 -20.01 -4.53 -36.72
N ILE A 447 -18.86 -4.52 -37.41
CA ILE A 447 -17.69 -3.73 -37.01
C ILE A 447 -18.01 -2.23 -37.05
N ASN A 448 -18.68 -1.76 -38.11
CA ASN A 448 -19.11 -0.37 -38.23
C ASN A 448 -20.07 0.02 -37.10
N HIS A 449 -21.00 -0.86 -36.74
CA HIS A 449 -21.88 -0.67 -35.59
C HIS A 449 -21.08 -0.55 -34.29
N ALA A 450 -20.09 -1.41 -34.06
CA ALA A 450 -19.22 -1.34 -32.88
C ALA A 450 -18.42 -0.02 -32.82
N HIS A 451 -17.83 0.41 -33.94
CA HIS A 451 -17.09 1.66 -34.02
C HIS A 451 -17.96 2.89 -33.75
N LYS A 452 -19.22 2.90 -34.21
CA LYS A 452 -20.18 3.97 -33.88
C LYS A 452 -20.49 4.07 -32.39
N HIS A 453 -20.28 2.99 -31.64
CA HIS A 453 -20.40 2.94 -30.18
C HIS A 453 -19.05 3.06 -29.46
N ASN A 454 -17.99 3.51 -30.16
CA ASN A 454 -16.62 3.65 -29.65
C ASN A 454 -15.99 2.33 -29.15
N VAL A 455 -16.45 1.19 -29.66
CA VAL A 455 -15.90 -0.13 -29.33
C VAL A 455 -15.09 -0.64 -30.51
N ILE A 456 -13.80 -0.93 -30.29
CA ILE A 456 -12.89 -1.47 -31.32
C ILE A 456 -12.65 -2.96 -31.04
N HIS A 457 -12.88 -3.83 -32.02
CA HIS A 457 -12.78 -5.29 -31.85
C HIS A 457 -11.33 -5.83 -31.74
N ARG A 458 -10.31 -5.19 -32.33
CA ARG A 458 -8.85 -5.50 -32.24
C ARG A 458 -8.36 -6.98 -32.36
N ASP A 459 -9.23 -7.95 -32.63
CA ASP A 459 -8.95 -9.39 -32.73
C ASP A 459 -9.89 -10.03 -33.74
N ILE A 460 -10.06 -9.39 -34.90
CA ILE A 460 -10.89 -9.91 -35.99
C ILE A 460 -10.08 -10.99 -36.69
N LYS A 461 -10.54 -12.24 -36.58
CA LYS A 461 -9.92 -13.42 -37.17
C LYS A 461 -10.97 -14.51 -37.43
N PRO A 462 -10.70 -15.49 -38.32
CA PRO A 462 -11.68 -16.50 -38.69
C PRO A 462 -12.27 -17.29 -37.51
N GLU A 463 -11.51 -17.50 -36.44
CA GLU A 463 -11.95 -18.23 -35.25
C GLU A 463 -13.00 -17.48 -34.41
N ASN A 464 -13.10 -16.15 -34.56
CA ASN A 464 -14.04 -15.31 -33.82
C ASN A 464 -15.33 -14.98 -34.61
N ILE A 465 -15.46 -15.47 -35.83
CA ILE A 465 -16.66 -15.34 -36.68
C ILE A 465 -17.31 -16.72 -36.75
N VAL A 466 -18.43 -16.90 -36.04
CA VAL A 466 -19.16 -18.16 -35.99
C VAL A 466 -20.35 -18.09 -36.93
N CYS A 467 -20.48 -19.05 -37.85
CA CYS A 467 -21.54 -19.08 -38.84
C CYS A 467 -22.49 -20.25 -38.58
N ARG A 468 -23.79 -19.96 -38.61
CA ARG A 468 -24.86 -20.96 -38.60
C ARG A 468 -25.42 -21.09 -40.02
N LEU A 469 -25.61 -22.31 -40.49
CA LEU A 469 -26.33 -22.58 -41.73
C LEU A 469 -27.83 -22.41 -41.48
N GLY A 470 -28.46 -21.48 -42.20
CA GLY A 470 -29.90 -21.28 -42.19
C GLY A 470 -30.65 -22.34 -43.00
N GLU A 471 -31.96 -22.44 -42.79
CA GLU A 471 -32.83 -23.43 -43.47
C GLU A 471 -32.86 -23.27 -45.00
N ASN A 472 -32.54 -22.07 -45.50
CA ASN A 472 -32.46 -21.76 -46.94
C ASN A 472 -31.08 -22.02 -47.56
N GLY A 473 -30.09 -22.51 -46.79
CA GLY A 473 -28.71 -22.72 -47.25
C GLY A 473 -27.77 -21.52 -47.06
N ASP A 474 -28.27 -20.36 -46.60
CA ASP A 474 -27.47 -19.17 -46.34
C ASP A 474 -26.78 -19.23 -44.97
N TYR A 475 -25.53 -18.76 -44.88
CA TYR A 475 -24.80 -18.66 -43.62
C TYR A 475 -25.12 -17.34 -42.91
N ARG A 476 -25.53 -17.41 -41.64
CA ARG A 476 -25.66 -16.24 -40.75
C ARG A 476 -24.52 -16.22 -39.74
N GLN A 477 -23.76 -15.13 -39.67
CA GLN A 477 -22.64 -15.00 -38.74
C GLN A 477 -22.99 -14.30 -37.43
N GLY A 478 -22.22 -14.61 -36.39
CA GLY A 478 -22.10 -13.83 -35.17
C GLY A 478 -20.65 -13.55 -34.83
N LEU A 479 -20.32 -12.29 -34.53
CA LEU A 479 -19.04 -11.88 -33.97
C LEU A 479 -19.00 -12.15 -32.47
N CYS A 480 -17.97 -12.87 -32.02
CA CYS A 480 -17.94 -13.49 -30.69
C CYS A 480 -16.96 -12.87 -29.68
N LYS A 481 -16.18 -11.84 -30.01
CA LYS A 481 -15.13 -11.35 -29.09
C LYS A 481 -14.77 -9.87 -29.24
N PHE A 482 -14.88 -9.06 -28.18
CA PHE A 482 -14.32 -7.70 -28.15
C PHE A 482 -13.33 -7.54 -26.97
N PRO A 483 -12.15 -6.92 -27.16
CA PRO A 483 -11.19 -6.64 -26.11
C PRO A 483 -11.62 -5.42 -25.32
N GLY A 484 -11.47 -5.50 -24.00
CA GLY A 484 -11.74 -4.37 -23.11
C GLY A 484 -10.76 -3.22 -23.35
N SER A 485 -11.28 -2.01 -23.55
CA SER A 485 -10.49 -0.78 -23.56
C SER A 485 -10.01 -0.42 -22.15
N SER A 486 -8.77 0.02 -22.03
CA SER A 486 -8.27 0.75 -20.86
C SER A 486 -8.35 2.26 -21.17
N ASN A 487 -9.44 2.90 -20.72
CA ASN A 487 -9.78 4.32 -20.85
C ASN A 487 -9.97 4.94 -22.26
N PRO A 488 -10.89 5.91 -22.40
CA PRO A 488 -11.17 6.63 -23.66
C PRO A 488 -10.29 7.87 -23.91
N SER A 489 -9.17 8.07 -23.20
CA SER A 489 -8.43 9.35 -23.22
C SER A 489 -6.92 9.29 -23.54
N GLU A 490 -6.35 8.14 -23.89
CA GLU A 490 -4.92 8.09 -24.30
C GLU A 490 -4.75 7.22 -25.54
N VAL A 491 -4.86 7.82 -26.72
CA VAL A 491 -4.24 7.30 -27.95
C VAL A 491 -3.61 8.48 -28.69
N GLY A 492 -2.42 8.87 -28.24
CA GLY A 492 -1.47 9.65 -29.02
C GLY A 492 -0.09 9.03 -28.83
N ALA A 493 0.53 8.61 -29.94
CA ALA A 493 1.87 7.99 -30.05
C ALA A 493 1.99 6.58 -29.44
N GLY A 494 2.62 5.59 -30.06
CA GLY A 494 3.35 5.46 -31.30
C GLY A 494 3.58 3.96 -31.55
N TRP A 495 3.62 3.55 -32.81
CA TRP A 495 3.85 2.17 -33.23
C TRP A 495 5.35 1.89 -33.32
N GLY A 496 5.77 0.72 -32.83
CA GLY A 496 7.07 0.13 -33.12
C GLY A 496 7.09 -1.34 -32.72
N GLY A 497 7.24 -2.24 -33.71
CA GLY A 497 7.55 -3.66 -33.54
C GLY A 497 6.42 -4.62 -33.91
#